data_AF-A0A6G5QIY6-F1
#
_entry.id   AF-A0A6G5QIY6-F1
#
_cell.length_a   1.000
_cell.length_b   1.000
_cell.length_c   1.000
_cell.angle_alpha   90.00
_cell.angle_beta   90.00
_cell.angle_gamma   90.00
#
_symmetry.space_group_name_H-M   'P 1'
#
loop_
_entity.id
_entity.type
_entity.pdbx_description
1 polymer ?
#
loop_
_entity_poly.entity_id
_entity_poly.type
_entity_poly.pdbx_seq_one_letter_code
_entity_poly.pdbx_strand_id
1 'polypeptide(L)'
;MKFGSIVSFLMIVIGLSGCYIGAPSYEIFAKNMNLNAKINSPIVHKWKNREIYDENRFIYKINWNKEGCVVGFLTNRDDKPEVVQEWIILSGKEFCKDRQKWACCF
;
A
#
# COMPACT_ATOMS: atom_id res chain seq x y z
N MET A 1 -35.65 28.56 26.13
CA MET A 1 -35.53 27.13 25.76
C MET A 1 -34.09 26.81 25.39
N LYS A 2 -33.43 26.02 26.25
CA LYS A 2 -32.36 25.05 25.96
C LYS A 2 -31.17 25.46 25.05
N PHE A 3 -30.43 26.51 25.42
CA PHE A 3 -29.05 26.72 24.91
C PHE A 3 -28.06 25.60 25.31
N GLY A 4 -28.42 24.78 26.32
CA GLY A 4 -27.62 23.62 26.75
C GLY A 4 -27.69 22.40 25.81
N SER A 5 -28.57 22.37 24.81
CA SER A 5 -28.68 21.22 23.89
C SER A 5 -27.72 21.29 22.69
N ILE A 6 -27.31 22.47 22.25
CA ILE A 6 -26.42 22.63 21.08
C ILE A 6 -24.96 22.27 21.43
N VAL A 7 -24.50 22.65 22.63
CA VAL A 7 -23.12 22.35 23.08
C VAL A 7 -22.90 20.84 23.27
N SER A 8 -23.93 20.12 23.75
CA SER A 8 -23.87 18.65 23.89
C SER A 8 -23.76 17.92 22.55
N PHE A 9 -24.35 18.45 21.47
CA PHE A 9 -24.23 17.84 20.14
C PHE A 9 -22.84 18.07 19.54
N LEU A 10 -22.22 19.22 19.80
CA LEU A 10 -20.89 19.55 19.28
C LEU A 10 -19.79 18.64 19.86
N MET A 11 -19.89 18.26 21.13
CA MET A 11 -18.96 17.33 21.78
C MET A 11 -19.07 15.89 21.24
N ILE A 12 -20.26 15.45 20.81
CA ILE A 12 -20.47 14.10 20.25
C ILE A 12 -19.89 13.99 18.83
N VAL A 13 -19.96 15.07 18.03
CA VAL A 13 -19.37 15.09 16.69
C VAL A 13 -17.84 15.07 16.73
N ILE A 14 -17.22 15.69 17.75
CA ILE A 14 -15.76 15.66 17.97
C ILE A 14 -15.30 14.34 18.60
N GLY A 15 -16.16 13.62 19.32
CA GLY A 15 -15.85 12.31 19.91
C GLY A 15 -15.87 11.14 18.90
N LEU A 16 -16.54 11.30 17.76
CA LEU A 16 -16.65 10.28 16.71
C LEU A 16 -15.68 10.52 15.54
N SER A 17 -14.94 11.63 15.52
CA SER A 17 -13.81 11.86 14.60
C SER A 17 -12.52 11.16 15.08
N GLY A 18 -12.67 10.01 15.72
CA GLY A 18 -11.58 9.11 16.04
C GLY A 18 -10.99 8.57 14.75
N CYS A 19 -9.99 9.28 14.22
CA CYS A 19 -9.13 8.84 13.12
C CYS A 19 -8.39 7.59 13.62
N TYR A 20 -9.06 6.42 13.60
CA TYR A 20 -8.51 5.18 14.10
C TYR A 20 -7.56 4.63 13.04
N ILE A 21 -6.29 5.03 13.15
CA ILE A 21 -5.22 4.45 12.36
C ILE A 21 -5.08 3.00 12.83
N GLY A 22 -5.59 2.07 12.03
CA GLY A 22 -5.49 0.64 12.32
C GLY A 22 -4.04 0.20 12.53
N ALA A 23 -3.85 -0.81 13.38
CA ALA A 23 -2.54 -1.38 13.63
C ALA A 23 -1.90 -1.86 12.31
N PRO A 24 -0.57 -1.71 12.14
CA PRO A 24 0.11 -2.17 10.93
C PRO A 24 -0.03 -3.68 10.81
N SER A 25 -0.51 -4.16 9.66
CA SER A 25 -0.67 -5.59 9.41
C SER A 25 -0.17 -6.02 8.03
N TYR A 26 0.21 -7.29 7.95
CA TYR A 26 0.63 -7.92 6.70
C TYR A 26 -0.55 -8.01 5.71
N GLU A 27 -1.76 -8.22 6.19
CA GLU A 27 -2.95 -8.36 5.34
C GLU A 27 -3.27 -7.05 4.60
N ILE A 28 -3.18 -5.91 5.31
CA ILE A 28 -3.35 -4.59 4.69
C ILE A 28 -2.26 -4.36 3.65
N PHE A 29 -1.01 -4.72 3.98
CA PHE A 29 0.11 -4.62 3.05
C PHE A 29 -0.12 -5.47 1.79
N ALA A 30 -0.47 -6.75 1.93
CA ALA A 30 -0.73 -7.64 0.81
C ALA A 30 -1.90 -7.15 -0.05
N LYS A 31 -2.95 -6.60 0.58
CA LYS A 31 -4.07 -5.96 -0.13
C LYS A 31 -3.61 -4.74 -0.93
N ASN A 32 -2.80 -3.87 -0.35
CA ASN A 32 -2.25 -2.70 -1.05
C ASN A 32 -1.35 -3.11 -2.22
N MET A 33 -0.54 -4.15 -2.04
CA MET A 33 0.33 -4.67 -3.10
C MET A 33 -0.45 -5.28 -4.25
N ASN A 34 -1.49 -6.07 -3.95
CA ASN A 34 -2.40 -6.59 -4.97
C ASN A 34 -3.08 -5.46 -5.76
N LEU A 35 -3.49 -4.38 -5.08
CA LEU A 35 -4.06 -3.21 -5.75
C LEU A 35 -3.01 -2.52 -6.64
N ASN A 36 -1.79 -2.31 -6.14
CA ASN A 36 -0.69 -1.69 -6.92
C ASN A 36 -0.32 -2.51 -8.16
N ALA A 37 -0.30 -3.84 -8.05
CA ALA A 37 -0.09 -4.73 -9.18
C ALA A 37 -1.24 -4.63 -10.19
N LYS A 38 -2.49 -4.68 -9.73
CA LYS A 38 -3.69 -4.64 -10.58
C LYS A 38 -3.84 -3.34 -11.36
N ILE A 39 -3.55 -2.20 -10.73
CA ILE A 39 -3.62 -0.90 -11.40
C ILE A 39 -2.40 -0.64 -12.30
N ASN A 40 -1.50 -1.62 -12.43
CA ASN A 40 -0.20 -1.51 -13.09
C ASN A 40 0.47 -0.18 -12.70
N SER A 41 0.51 0.08 -11.38
CA SER A 41 0.85 1.39 -10.84
C SER A 41 2.12 1.92 -11.52
N PRO A 42 2.21 3.22 -11.87
CA PRO A 42 3.36 3.80 -12.58
C PRO A 42 4.70 3.66 -11.84
N ILE A 43 4.69 3.00 -10.68
CA ILE A 43 5.84 2.34 -10.06
C ILE A 43 6.66 1.58 -11.11
N VAL A 44 6.10 0.74 -11.99
CA VAL A 44 6.95 0.01 -12.95
C VAL A 44 7.63 0.96 -13.96
N HIS A 45 6.90 1.93 -14.49
CA HIS A 45 7.43 2.87 -15.49
C HIS A 45 8.43 3.88 -14.94
N LYS A 46 8.36 4.23 -13.64
CA LYS A 46 9.31 5.15 -13.00
C LYS A 46 10.60 4.48 -12.56
N TRP A 47 10.60 3.16 -12.35
CA TRP A 47 11.68 2.47 -11.65
C TRP A 47 12.59 1.81 -12.69
N LYS A 48 13.67 2.48 -13.08
CA LYS A 48 14.55 2.02 -14.17
C LYS A 48 15.44 0.82 -13.83
N ASN A 49 15.39 0.33 -12.59
CA ASN A 49 16.31 -0.66 -12.05
C ASN A 49 15.72 -2.07 -12.12
N ARG A 50 15.23 -2.48 -13.31
CA ARG A 50 14.76 -3.84 -13.51
C ARG A 50 15.93 -4.79 -13.67
N GLU A 51 15.79 -5.97 -13.09
CA GLU A 51 16.74 -7.07 -13.25
C GLU A 51 16.07 -8.24 -13.97
N ILE A 52 16.87 -9.10 -14.59
CA ILE A 52 16.36 -10.35 -15.15
C ILE A 52 16.06 -11.28 -13.97
N TYR A 53 14.81 -11.73 -13.85
CA TYR A 53 14.42 -12.71 -12.83
C TYR A 53 14.53 -14.12 -13.38
N ASP A 54 13.98 -14.34 -14.58
CA ASP A 54 14.11 -15.57 -15.35
C ASP A 54 14.13 -15.27 -16.85
N GLU A 55 14.10 -16.31 -17.66
CA GLU A 55 14.17 -16.21 -19.12
C GLU A 55 13.09 -15.27 -19.70
N ASN A 56 11.90 -15.23 -19.08
CA ASN A 56 10.71 -14.56 -19.61
C ASN A 56 10.26 -13.38 -18.77
N ARG A 57 10.81 -13.16 -17.57
CA ARG A 57 10.33 -12.14 -16.62
C ARG A 57 11.43 -11.21 -16.11
N PHE A 58 11.09 -9.94 -16.00
CA PHE A 58 11.87 -8.96 -15.26
C PHE A 58 11.36 -8.84 -13.83
N ILE A 59 12.24 -8.48 -12.90
CA ILE A 59 11.90 -8.09 -11.53
C ILE A 59 12.28 -6.65 -11.24
N TYR A 60 11.36 -5.91 -10.65
CA TYR A 60 11.57 -4.56 -10.12
C TYR A 60 11.63 -4.62 -8.61
N LYS A 61 12.82 -4.46 -8.02
CA LYS A 61 13.02 -4.51 -6.58
C LYS A 61 12.77 -3.15 -5.93
N ILE A 62 11.98 -3.15 -4.86
CA ILE A 62 11.57 -1.96 -4.13
C ILE A 62 11.80 -2.17 -2.65
N ASN A 63 12.51 -1.24 -2.03
CA ASN A 63 12.56 -1.16 -0.58
C ASN A 63 11.31 -0.44 -0.08
N TRP A 64 10.35 -1.19 0.45
CA TRP A 64 9.05 -0.69 0.90
C TRP A 64 9.14 0.06 2.22
N ASN A 65 9.99 -0.40 3.13
CA ASN A 65 10.17 0.21 4.46
C ASN A 65 11.66 0.21 4.84
N LYS A 66 12.10 1.26 5.55
CA LYS A 66 13.47 1.42 6.06
C LYS A 66 13.93 0.26 6.96
N GLU A 67 12.98 -0.48 7.53
CA GLU A 67 13.23 -1.67 8.36
C GLU A 67 13.61 -2.92 7.56
N GLY A 68 13.60 -2.86 6.21
CA GLY A 68 14.14 -3.92 5.35
C GLY A 68 13.10 -4.77 4.62
N CYS A 69 11.83 -4.33 4.56
CA CYS A 69 10.84 -4.98 3.70
C CYS A 69 11.19 -4.69 2.24
N VAL A 70 11.68 -5.69 1.52
CA VAL A 70 12.00 -5.59 0.09
C VAL A 70 11.01 -6.42 -0.71
N VAL A 71 10.33 -5.78 -1.66
CA VAL A 71 9.37 -6.41 -2.57
C VAL A 71 9.88 -6.39 -4.00
N GLY A 72 9.49 -7.41 -4.77
CA GLY A 72 9.77 -7.51 -6.20
C GLY A 72 8.47 -7.51 -6.98
N PHE A 73 8.36 -6.68 -8.01
CA PHE A 73 7.27 -6.76 -8.99
C PHE A 73 7.78 -7.48 -10.23
N LEU A 74 7.05 -8.51 -10.66
CA LEU A 74 7.41 -9.32 -11.81
C LEU A 74 6.59 -8.88 -13.04
N THR A 75 7.28 -8.62 -14.13
CA THR A 75 6.69 -8.26 -15.43
C THR A 75 7.17 -9.22 -16.51
N ASN A 76 6.34 -9.45 -17.52
CA ASN A 76 6.75 -10.21 -18.70
C ASN A 76 7.67 -9.36 -19.59
N ARG A 77 8.71 -9.97 -20.16
CA ARG A 77 9.65 -9.31 -21.07
C ARG A 77 9.05 -9.04 -22.45
N ASP A 78 8.09 -9.85 -22.85
CA ASP A 78 7.45 -9.79 -24.17
C ASP A 78 6.29 -8.78 -24.23
N ASP A 79 5.68 -8.48 -23.09
CA ASP A 79 4.54 -7.56 -23.02
C ASP A 79 5.00 -6.11 -23.24
N LYS A 80 4.40 -5.43 -24.24
CA LYS A 80 4.60 -4.00 -24.50
C LYS A 80 3.23 -3.29 -24.55
N PRO A 81 2.90 -2.39 -23.61
CA PRO A 81 3.72 -1.96 -22.47
C PRO A 81 3.89 -3.06 -21.42
N GLU A 82 4.99 -3.01 -20.65
CA GLU A 82 5.24 -3.96 -19.56
C GLU A 82 4.10 -3.90 -18.52
N VAL A 83 3.55 -5.05 -18.17
CA VAL A 83 2.47 -5.18 -17.18
C VAL A 83 2.96 -6.01 -16.00
N VAL A 84 2.65 -5.57 -14.78
CA VAL A 84 2.85 -6.38 -13.56
C VAL A 84 1.96 -7.61 -13.62
N GLN A 85 2.59 -8.78 -13.61
CA GLN A 85 1.90 -10.07 -13.51
C GLN A 85 1.71 -10.46 -12.04
N GLU A 86 2.77 -10.33 -11.25
CA GLU A 86 2.77 -10.72 -9.84
C GLU A 86 3.74 -9.89 -9.01
N TRP A 87 3.62 -9.97 -7.69
CA TRP A 87 4.57 -9.38 -6.75
C TRP A 87 4.99 -10.43 -5.72
N ILE A 88 6.23 -10.33 -5.26
CA ILE A 88 6.84 -11.25 -4.31
C ILE A 88 7.59 -10.48 -3.22
N ILE A 89 7.75 -11.10 -2.05
CA ILE A 89 8.58 -10.55 -0.98
C ILE A 89 9.95 -11.19 -1.09
N LEU A 90 10.98 -10.34 -1.24
CA LEU A 90 12.36 -10.77 -1.38
C LEU A 90 13.05 -10.85 -0.01
N SER A 91 12.72 -9.93 0.91
CA SER A 91 13.32 -9.89 2.24
C SER A 91 12.46 -9.13 3.24
N GLY A 92 12.68 -9.37 4.53
CA GLY A 92 12.08 -8.61 5.63
C GLY A 92 10.56 -8.78 5.77
N LYS A 93 10.04 -10.00 5.58
CA LYS A 93 8.60 -10.29 5.63
C LYS A 93 7.96 -9.84 6.96
N GLU A 94 8.66 -9.98 8.08
CA GLU A 94 8.17 -9.52 9.39
C GLU A 94 7.95 -8.00 9.48
N PHE A 95 8.67 -7.23 8.65
CA PHE A 95 8.59 -5.77 8.56
C PHE A 95 7.64 -5.28 7.46
N CYS A 96 7.15 -6.19 6.61
CA CYS A 96 6.19 -5.88 5.56
C CYS A 96 4.77 -5.73 6.13
N LYS A 97 4.52 -4.59 6.78
CA LYS A 97 3.22 -4.26 7.37
C LYS A 97 2.83 -2.83 7.01
N ASP A 98 1.59 -2.66 6.57
CA ASP A 98 1.03 -1.36 6.27
C ASP A 98 -0.11 -1.03 7.23
N ARG A 99 -0.28 0.27 7.47
CA ARG A 99 -1.45 0.79 8.19
C ARG A 99 -2.52 1.17 7.19
N GLN A 100 -3.77 0.88 7.54
CA GLN A 100 -4.89 1.37 6.76
C GLN A 100 -5.05 2.88 7.00
N LYS A 101 -4.80 3.69 5.96
CA LYS A 101 -5.09 5.12 5.98
C LYS A 101 -6.54 5.31 5.52
N TRP A 102 -7.42 5.72 6.42
CA TRP A 102 -8.79 6.12 6.07
C TRP A 102 -8.80 7.61 5.76
N ALA A 103 -9.35 8.00 4.61
CA ALA A 103 -9.44 9.40 4.15
C ALA A 103 -10.56 10.21 4.83
N CYS A 104 -11.31 9.62 5.76
CA CYS A 104 -12.51 10.24 6.34
C CYS A 104 -12.21 10.98 7.66
N CYS A 105 -11.24 11.89 7.64
CA CYS A 105 -11.07 12.87 8.72
C CYS A 105 -11.40 14.24 8.11
N PHE A 106 -12.71 14.56 8.10
CA PHE A 106 -13.31 15.84 7.69
C PHE A 106 -13.92 16.51 8.92
#